data_AF-A0A522UHT3-F1
#
_entry.id   AF-A0A522UHT3-F1
#
_cell.length_a   1.000
_cell.length_b   1.000
_cell.length_c   1.000
_cell.angle_alpha   90.00
_cell.angle_beta   90.00
_cell.angle_gamma   90.00
#
_symmetry.space_group_name_H-M   'P 1'
#
loop_
_entity.id
_entity.type
_entity.pdbx_description
1 polymer ?
#
loop_
_entity_poly.entity_id
_entity_poly.type
_entity_poly.pdbx_seq_one_letter_code
_entity_poly.pdbx_strand_id
1 'polypeptide(L)' 'MELLWSQTNSLEENHMGKTGTTKWGRIKHRKGETILVPESELSYKRPGPNQRYTSSGAKRKKIARSPKAIVKG' A
#
# COMPACT_ATOMS: atom_id res chain seq x y z
N MET A 1 33.42 30.13 1.81
CA MET A 1 31.95 30.00 1.72
C MET A 1 31.50 28.73 1.00
N GLU A 2 32.27 28.19 0.04
CA GLU A 2 31.95 26.92 -0.64
C GLU A 2 32.04 25.66 0.24
N LEU A 3 32.95 25.66 1.22
CA LEU A 3 33.18 24.48 2.10
C LEU A 3 31.98 24.17 3.03
N LEU A 4 31.20 25.19 3.41
CA LEU A 4 30.02 25.01 4.28
C LEU A 4 28.83 24.37 3.53
N TRP A 5 28.76 24.61 2.21
CA TRP A 5 27.71 24.08 1.33
C TRP A 5 27.94 22.60 0.97
N SER A 6 29.21 22.16 0.99
CA SER A 6 29.57 20.74 0.79
C SER A 6 29.29 19.87 2.02
N GLN A 7 29.55 20.37 3.23
CA GLN A 7 29.27 19.65 4.48
C GLN A 7 27.79 19.52 4.80
N THR A 8 26.95 20.46 4.37
CA THR A 8 25.50 20.41 4.60
C THR A 8 24.81 19.39 3.69
N ASN A 9 25.21 19.28 2.42
CA ASN A 9 24.65 18.28 1.49
C ASN A 9 24.95 16.83 1.89
N SER A 10 26.13 16.55 2.48
CA SER A 10 26.49 15.19 2.91
C SER A 10 25.71 14.70 4.15
N LEU A 11 25.15 15.59 4.96
CA LEU A 11 24.32 15.20 6.12
C LEU A 11 22.86 14.92 5.73
N GLU A 12 22.35 15.54 4.66
CA GLU A 12 21.00 15.31 4.14
C GLU A 12 20.86 13.96 3.41
N GLU A 13 21.88 13.51 2.66
CA GLU A 13 21.88 12.18 2.01
C GLU A 13 21.82 11.03 3.02
N ASN A 14 22.46 11.19 4.18
CA ASN A 14 22.54 10.14 5.20
C ASN A 14 21.21 9.92 5.98
N HIS A 15 20.24 10.84 5.90
CA HIS A 15 18.93 10.68 6.54
C HIS A 15 17.89 10.00 5.65
N MET A 16 18.08 9.99 4.32
CA MET A 16 17.14 9.41 3.35
C MET A 16 17.25 7.89 3.21
N GLY A 17 18.26 7.25 3.81
CA GLY A 17 18.44 5.78 3.78
C GLY A 17 17.46 4.97 4.64
N LYS A 18 16.57 5.63 5.39
CA LYS A 18 15.60 4.98 6.30
C LYS A 18 14.15 5.05 5.82
N THR A 19 13.92 5.57 4.61
CA THR A 19 12.57 5.69 4.05
C THR A 19 12.33 4.51 3.11
N GLY A 20 11.70 3.44 3.61
CA GLY A 20 11.29 2.33 2.76
C GLY A 20 10.35 2.80 1.65
N THR A 21 10.74 2.66 0.39
CA THR A 21 9.88 3.00 -0.75
C THR A 21 8.66 2.08 -0.76
N THR A 22 7.47 2.63 -0.56
CA THR A 22 6.21 1.87 -0.67
C THR A 22 5.84 1.75 -2.15
N LYS A 23 5.81 0.51 -2.66
CA LYS A 23 5.29 0.23 -4.00
C LYS A 23 3.76 0.32 -3.99
N TRP A 24 3.22 0.99 -5.00
CA TRP A 24 1.79 1.24 -5.14
C TRP A 24 1.23 0.46 -6.32
N GLY A 25 0.04 -0.10 -6.15
CA GLY A 25 -0.73 -0.68 -7.25
C GLY A 25 -2.13 -0.10 -7.36
N ARG A 26 -2.74 -0.27 -8.54
CA ARG A 26 -4.00 0.38 -8.93
C ARG A 26 -5.16 -0.60 -8.86
N ILE A 27 -6.28 -0.16 -8.30
CA ILE A 27 -7.48 -0.97 -8.16
C ILE A 27 -8.73 -0.17 -8.52
N LYS A 28 -9.65 -0.80 -9.26
CA LYS A 28 -10.99 -0.27 -9.53
C LYS A 28 -11.89 -0.41 -8.30
N HIS A 29 -12.48 0.72 -7.90
CA HIS A 29 -13.53 0.78 -6.91
C HIS A 29 -14.89 0.38 -7.53
N ARG A 30 -15.91 0.15 -6.69
CA ARG A 30 -17.25 -0.23 -7.17
C ARG A 30 -17.86 0.82 -8.11
N LYS A 31 -17.54 2.10 -7.90
CA LYS A 31 -18.02 3.24 -8.71
C LYS A 31 -17.21 3.49 -9.99
N GLY A 32 -16.24 2.62 -10.32
CA GLY A 32 -15.41 2.74 -11.54
C GLY A 32 -14.13 3.57 -11.37
N GLU A 33 -14.03 4.37 -10.31
CA GLU A 33 -12.81 5.13 -9.97
C GLU A 33 -11.64 4.20 -9.65
N THR A 34 -10.42 4.61 -10.02
CA THR A 34 -9.19 3.88 -9.69
C THR A 34 -8.52 4.51 -8.48
N ILE A 35 -8.20 3.69 -7.47
CA ILE A 35 -7.47 4.09 -6.28
C ILE A 35 -6.09 3.44 -6.26
N LEU A 36 -5.14 4.12 -5.62
CA LEU A 36 -3.83 3.56 -5.30
C LEU A 36 -3.90 2.90 -3.93
N VAL A 37 -3.39 1.69 -3.84
CA VAL A 37 -3.19 0.98 -2.58
C VAL A 37 -1.75 0.46 -2.50
N PRO A 38 -1.21 0.27 -1.28
CA PRO A 38 0.06 -0.44 -1.13
C PRO A 38 -0.01 -1.81 -1.81
N GLU A 39 1.09 -2.23 -2.43
CA GLU A 39 1.16 -3.50 -3.16
C GLU A 39 0.79 -4.71 -2.27
N SER A 40 1.09 -4.65 -0.98
CA SER A 40 0.73 -5.67 0.02
C SER A 40 -0.79 -5.81 0.23
N GLU A 41 -1.57 -4.79 -0.10
CA GLU A 41 -3.04 -4.75 -0.01
C GLU A 41 -3.73 -4.92 -1.37
N LEU A 42 -2.97 -5.24 -2.42
CA LEU A 42 -3.51 -5.39 -3.76
C LEU A 42 -4.44 -6.61 -3.86
N SER A 43 -3.92 -7.74 -3.40
CA SER A 43 -4.56 -9.04 -3.51
C SER A 43 -5.65 -9.28 -2.47
N TYR A 44 -5.63 -8.54 -1.36
CA TYR A 44 -6.50 -8.78 -0.21
C TYR A 44 -7.13 -7.49 0.32
N LYS A 45 -8.36 -7.59 0.81
CA LYS A 45 -9.06 -6.51 1.51
C LYS A 45 -9.48 -6.94 2.90
N ARG A 46 -9.74 -5.96 3.77
CA ARG A 46 -10.38 -6.22 5.06
C ARG A 46 -11.85 -6.63 4.86
N PRO A 47 -12.35 -7.62 5.61
CA PRO A 47 -13.76 -8.01 5.56
C PRO A 47 -14.68 -6.90 6.07
N GLY A 48 -15.84 -6.73 5.44
CA GLY A 48 -16.92 -5.91 5.99
C GLY A 48 -17.50 -6.50 7.29
N PRO A 49 -18.28 -5.74 8.07
CA PRO A 49 -18.80 -6.18 9.37
C PRO A 49 -19.43 -7.58 9.35
N ASN A 50 -20.33 -7.83 8.39
CA ASN A 50 -21.04 -9.10 8.24
C ASN A 50 -20.19 -10.22 7.59
N GLN A 51 -18.96 -9.94 7.17
CA GLN A 51 -18.04 -10.89 6.53
C GLN A 51 -16.87 -11.27 7.45
N ARG A 52 -16.87 -10.81 8.70
CA ARG A 52 -15.78 -11.04 9.67
C ARG A 52 -15.71 -12.47 10.17
N TYR A 53 -16.74 -13.28 9.98
CA TYR A 53 -16.78 -14.65 10.49
C TYR A 53 -17.05 -15.66 9.35
N THR A 54 -16.46 -16.84 9.47
CA THR A 54 -16.78 -18.02 8.64
C THR A 54 -18.12 -18.62 9.09
N SER A 55 -18.69 -19.53 8.30
CA SER A 55 -19.89 -20.30 8.70
C SER A 55 -19.68 -21.11 9.97
N SER A 56 -18.45 -21.56 10.24
CA SER A 56 -18.08 -22.24 11.48
C SER A 56 -17.72 -21.28 12.64
N GLY A 57 -17.91 -19.96 12.48
CA GLY A 57 -17.69 -18.97 13.53
C GLY A 57 -16.25 -18.46 13.67
N ALA A 58 -15.28 -18.97 12.90
CA ALA A 58 -13.90 -18.49 12.94
C ALA A 58 -13.74 -17.07 12.35
N LYS A 59 -12.90 -16.23 12.96
CA LYS A 59 -12.68 -14.83 12.55
C LYS A 59 -11.80 -14.73 11.29
N ARG A 60 -12.31 -14.07 10.25
CA ARG A 60 -11.60 -13.72 9.01
C ARG A 60 -10.86 -12.39 9.20
N LYS A 61 -9.56 -12.37 8.92
CA LYS A 61 -8.75 -11.13 8.95
C LYS A 61 -8.61 -10.48 7.58
N LYS A 62 -8.62 -11.27 6.50
CA LYS A 62 -8.44 -10.84 5.12
C LYS A 62 -9.37 -11.63 4.19
N ILE A 63 -9.82 -10.99 3.10
CA ILE A 63 -10.58 -11.60 2.02
C ILE A 63 -9.86 -11.32 0.71
N ALA A 64 -9.73 -12.32 -0.16
CA ALA A 64 -9.16 -12.14 -1.49
C ALA A 64 -9.98 -11.13 -2.30
N ARG A 65 -9.31 -10.20 -2.96
CA ARG A 65 -9.96 -9.25 -3.85
C ARG A 65 -10.32 -9.95 -5.17
N SER A 66 -11.37 -9.48 -5.84
CA SER A 66 -11.71 -10.00 -7.16
C SER A 66 -10.60 -9.68 -8.16
N PRO A 67 -10.17 -10.63 -9.00
CA PRO A 67 -9.16 -10.38 -10.04
C PRO A 67 -9.54 -9.23 -11.00
N LYS A 68 -10.85 -9.03 -11.24
CA LYS A 68 -11.38 -7.96 -12.11
C LYS A 68 -11.14 -6.54 -11.55
N ALA A 69 -10.94 -6.43 -10.24
CA ALA A 69 -10.69 -5.15 -9.60
C ALA A 69 -9.24 -4.68 -9.81
N ILE A 70 -8.30 -5.61 -9.95
CA ILE A 70 -6.88 -5.30 -10.09
C ILE A 70 -6.64 -4.74 -11.50
N VAL A 71 -6.16 -3.50 -11.59
CA VAL A 71 -5.81 -2.88 -12.87
C VAL A 71 -4.40 -3.33 -13.23
N LYS A 72 -4.28 -4.22 -14.22
CA LYS A 72 -3.00 -4.50 -14.85
C LYS A 72 -2.64 -3.29 -15.71
N GLY A 73 -1.45 -2.73 -15.47
CA GLY A 73 -0.88 -1.64 -16.26
C GLY A 73 -0.41 -2.12 -17.61
#